data_AF-A0A973GNX4-F1
#
_entry.id   AF-A0A973GNX4-F1
#
_cell.length_a   1.000
_cell.length_b   1.000
_cell.length_c   1.000
_cell.angle_alpha   90.00
_cell.angle_beta   90.00
_cell.angle_gamma   90.00
#
_symmetry.space_group_name_H-M   'P 1'
#
loop_
_entity.id
_entity.type
_entity.pdbx_description
1 polymer ?
#
loop_
_entity_poly.entity_id
_entity_poly.type
_entity_poly.pdbx_seq_one_letter_code
_entity_poly.pdbx_strand_id
1 'polypeptide(L)' 'MRLVRFLVQGRTAYGILNNDETAELDGEGYASLSSIRARHRTADVSLLAPCVPTKIVAVGLNYR' A
#
# COMPACT_ATOMS: atom_id res chain seq x y z
N MET A 1 3.39 2.24 -11.25
CA MET A 1 3.74 2.13 -9.82
C MET A 1 2.45 2.07 -9.01
N ARG A 2 2.23 1.01 -8.22
CA ARG A 2 1.04 0.86 -7.36
C ARG A 2 1.49 0.89 -5.91
N LEU A 3 1.11 1.94 -5.18
CA LEU A 3 1.35 2.02 -3.74
C LEU A 3 0.26 1.24 -2.99
N VAL A 4 0.70 0.35 -2.11
CA VAL A 4 -0.18 -0.55 -1.38
C VAL A 4 0.13 -0.52 0.11
N ARG A 5 -0.91 -0.76 0.91
CA ARG A 5 -0.81 -1.10 2.32
C ARG A 5 -1.16 -2.58 2.45
N PHE A 6 -0.39 -3.35 3.18
CA PHE A 6 -0.57 -4.80 3.27
C PHE A 6 -0.26 -5.32 4.68
N LEU A 7 -0.82 -6.48 5.00
CA LEU A 7 -0.49 -7.25 6.18
C LEU A 7 0.55 -8.31 5.80
N VAL A 8 1.66 -8.35 6.53
CA VAL A 8 2.70 -9.37 6.42
C VAL A 8 3.09 -9.81 7.82
N GLN A 9 3.11 -11.12 8.09
CA GLN A 9 3.55 -11.65 9.39
C GLN A 9 2.87 -10.97 10.61
N GLY A 10 1.58 -10.65 10.51
CA GLY A 10 0.81 -10.02 11.59
C GLY A 10 1.03 -8.51 11.78
N ARG A 11 1.87 -7.86 10.98
CA ARG A 11 2.08 -6.41 11.01
C ARG A 11 1.63 -5.74 9.71
N THR A 12 1.20 -4.50 9.83
CA THR A 12 0.91 -3.66 8.66
C THR A 12 2.20 -3.04 8.13
N ALA A 13 2.34 -3.00 6.81
CA ALA A 13 3.40 -2.27 6.13
C ALA A 13 2.88 -1.55 4.87
N TYR A 14 3.69 -0.63 4.34
CA TYR A 14 3.46 0.03 3.06
C TYR A 14 4.50 -0.42 2.05
N GLY A 15 4.13 -0.41 0.77
CA GLY A 15 5.00 -0.91 -0.27
C GLY A 15 4.59 -0.54 -1.67
N ILE A 16 5.43 -0.94 -2.63
CA ILE A 16 5.17 -0.83 -4.05
C ILE A 16 4.89 -2.22 -4.60
N LEU A 17 3.69 -2.40 -5.15
CA LEU A 17 3.28 -3.61 -5.86
C LEU A 17 3.68 -3.50 -7.33
N ASN A 18 4.54 -4.40 -7.77
CA ASN A 18 4.95 -4.57 -9.17
C ASN A 18 4.77 -6.04 -9.56
N ASN A 19 3.80 -6.32 -10.43
CA ASN A 19 3.43 -7.67 -10.83
C ASN A 19 3.13 -8.55 -9.59
N ASP A 20 3.92 -9.62 -9.40
CA ASP A 20 3.75 -10.60 -8.33
C ASP A 20 4.67 -10.35 -7.13
N GLU A 21 5.33 -9.19 -7.07
CA GLU A 21 6.20 -8.79 -5.98
C GLU A 21 5.70 -7.49 -5.32
N THR A 22 5.74 -7.49 -3.99
CA THR A 22 5.49 -6.32 -3.15
C THR A 22 6.78 -5.92 -2.45
N ALA A 23 7.36 -4.79 -2.85
CA ALA A 23 8.52 -4.20 -2.19
C ALA A 23 8.06 -3.38 -0.99
N GLU A 24 8.39 -3.82 0.22
CA GLU A 24 8.12 -3.11 1.46
C GLU A 24 9.02 -1.88 1.58
N LEU A 25 8.44 -0.73 1.93
CA LEU A 25 9.15 0.51 2.17
C LEU A 25 9.50 0.66 3.66
N ASP A 26 10.59 1.36 3.96
CA ASP A 26 10.85 1.78 5.35
C ASP A 26 9.96 2.96 5.74
N GLY A 27 9.47 2.95 6.98
CA GLY A 27 8.67 4.04 7.54
C GLY A 27 7.16 3.85 7.41
N GLU A 28 6.41 4.85 7.88
CA GLU A 28 4.95 4.81 7.93
C GLU A 28 4.33 5.59 6.76
N GLY A 29 3.27 5.01 6.18
CA GLY A 29 2.51 5.65 5.12
C GLY A 29 3.33 5.88 3.85
N TYR A 30 3.35 7.13 3.41
CA TYR A 30 4.03 7.57 2.18
C TYR A 30 5.30 8.36 2.45
N ALA A 31 5.78 8.37 3.71
CA ALA A 31 6.85 9.27 4.16
C ALA A 31 8.23 8.96 3.53
N SER A 32 8.48 7.72 3.11
CA SER A 32 9.71 7.34 2.41
C SER A 32 9.42 6.37 1.28
N LEU A 33 9.50 6.85 0.04
CA LEU A 33 9.47 6.02 -1.17
C LEU A 33 10.87 5.54 -1.58
N SER A 34 11.93 5.98 -0.88
CA SER A 34 13.31 5.84 -1.32
C SER A 34 14.04 4.63 -0.75
N SER A 35 13.53 4.00 0.31
CA SER A 35 14.19 2.89 0.99
C SER A 35 13.30 1.65 1.06
N ILE A 36 13.83 0.54 0.53
CA ILE A 36 13.17 -0.78 0.52
C ILE A 36 13.68 -1.57 1.73
N ARG A 37 12.76 -1.98 2.60
CA ARG A 37 13.03 -2.80 3.77
C ARG A 37 13.12 -4.29 3.44
N ALA A 38 12.19 -4.76 2.61
CA ALA A 38 12.02 -6.17 2.28
C ALA A 38 11.28 -6.34 0.95
N ARG A 39 11.31 -7.53 0.38
CA ARG A 39 10.48 -7.93 -0.77
C ARG A 39 9.68 -9.17 -0.39
N HIS A 40 8.40 -9.16 -0.72
CA HIS A 40 7.47 -10.24 -0.46
C HIS A 40 6.84 -10.67 -1.79
N ARG A 41 6.53 -11.96 -1.95
CA ARG A 41 5.61 -12.34 -3.03
C ARG A 41 4.24 -11.78 -2.69
N THR A 42 3.53 -11.26 -3.69
CA THR A 42 2.19 -10.70 -3.48
C THR A 42 1.22 -11.75 -2.94
N ALA A 43 1.44 -13.03 -3.26
CA ALA A 43 0.65 -14.15 -2.72
C ALA A 43 0.87 -14.40 -1.21
N ASP A 44 1.99 -13.94 -0.63
CA ASP A 44 2.35 -14.18 0.77
C ASP A 44 1.89 -13.04 1.70
N VAL A 45 1.25 -12.01 1.14
CA VAL A 45 0.77 -10.83 1.87
C VAL A 45 -0.73 -10.63 1.64
N SER A 46 -1.41 -10.00 2.60
CA SER A 46 -2.81 -9.60 2.42
C SER A 46 -2.90 -8.11 2.12
N LEU A 47 -3.36 -7.75 0.92
CA LEU A 47 -3.59 -6.34 0.58
C LEU A 47 -4.73 -5.76 1.44
N LEU A 48 -4.52 -4.54 1.93
CA LEU A 48 -5.47 -3.78 2.74
C LEU A 48 -5.95 -2.55 1.95
N ALA A 49 -6.90 -1.80 2.52
CA ALA A 49 -7.19 -0.45 2.04
C ALA A 49 -5.89 0.37 2.00
N PRO A 50 -5.66 1.18 0.94
CA PRO A 50 -4.35 1.77 0.66
C PRO A 50 -3.87 2.78 1.69
N CYS A 51 -4.78 3.31 2.51
CA CYS A 51 -4.49 4.23 3.60
C CYS A 51 -5.54 4.11 4.72
N VAL A 52 -5.31 4.83 5.82
CA VAL A 52 -6.28 5.03 6.90
C VAL A 52 -6.79 6.47 6.77
N PRO A 53 -7.91 6.72 6.06
CA PRO A 53 -8.39 8.07 5.83
C PRO A 53 -8.95 8.68 7.11
N THR A 54 -8.67 9.96 7.36
CA THR A 54 -9.32 10.72 8.44
C THR A 54 -10.72 11.20 8.07
N LYS A 55 -11.01 11.31 6.77
CA LYS A 55 -12.31 11.65 6.20
C LYS A 55 -12.46 11.07 4.78
N ILE A 56 -13.69 10.83 4.35
CA ILE A 56 -14.02 10.39 2.99
C ILE A 56 -15.05 11.36 2.42
N VAL A 57 -14.78 11.92 1.24
CA VAL A 57 -15.65 12.91 0.56
C VAL A 57 -15.94 12.40 -0.85
N ALA A 58 -17.20 12.53 -1.30
CA ALA A 58 -17.65 12.07 -2.62
C ALA A 58 -18.40 13.19 -3.37
N VAL A 59 -18.27 13.22 -4.71
CA VAL A 59 -18.97 14.17 -5.60
C VAL A 59 -19.90 13.38 -6.52
N GLY A 60 -21.16 13.79 -6.59
CA GLY A 60 -22.16 13.20 -7.48
C GLY A 60 -22.24 13.89 -8.85
N LEU A 61 -22.83 13.20 -9.84
CA LEU A 61 -23.12 13.73 -11.18
C LEU A 61 -21.87 14.22 -11.97
N ASN A 62 -20.72 13.54 -11.84
CA ASN A 62 -19.44 13.96 -12.45
C ASN A 62 -19.08 13.25 -13.78
N TYR A 63 -20.07 12.73 -14.52
CA TYR A 63 -19.88 12.10 -15.82
C TYR A 63 -20.85 12.71 -16.85
N ARG A 64 -20.41 12.79 -18.11
CA ARG A 64 -21.24 13.20 -19.26
C ARG A 64 -21.69 11.99 -20.05
#